data_AF-A0A369Z9F3-F1
#
_entry.id   AF-A0A369Z9F3-F1
#
_cell.length_a   1.000
_cell.length_b   1.000
_cell.length_c   1.000
_cell.angle_alpha   90.00
_cell.angle_beta   90.00
_cell.angle_gamma   90.00
#
_symmetry.space_group_name_H-M   'P 1'
#
loop_
_entity.id
_entity.type
_entity.pdbx_description
1 polymer ?
#
loop_
_entity_poly.entity_id
_entity_poly.type
_entity_poly.pdbx_seq_one_letter_code
_entity_poly.pdbx_strand_id
1 'polypeptide(L)'
;MSDVKGKSTSGRGLTPKQEKFCQLYIELGNASEAYRQAYDVGDMTNGSISVNASKLLNNNTKIALRVEELRQAHQQRHNLTVDNIIADLQEYRDICMGRKPLTITTVVKNAQEGTAQSVNTECFVFE
;
A
#
# COMPACT_ATOMS: atom_id res chain seq x y z
N MET A 1 -4.56 -10.02 18.46
CA MET A 1 -3.24 -10.40 17.92
C MET A 1 -3.30 -11.87 17.54
N SER A 2 -3.71 -12.17 16.31
CA SER A 2 -3.85 -13.54 15.82
C SER A 2 -2.65 -13.89 14.95
N ASP A 3 -1.94 -14.92 15.37
CA ASP A 3 -0.74 -15.51 14.78
C ASP A 3 -0.80 -15.62 13.25
N VAL A 4 -0.05 -14.77 12.55
CA VAL A 4 0.37 -15.05 11.17
C VAL A 4 1.51 -16.05 11.26
N LYS A 5 1.15 -17.32 11.49
CA LYS A 5 2.04 -18.48 11.40
C LYS A 5 2.74 -18.45 10.04
N GLY A 6 4.04 -18.24 10.04
CA GLY A 6 4.89 -18.25 8.85
C GLY A 6 4.65 -19.51 8.04
N LYS A 7 3.95 -19.38 6.90
CA LYS A 7 3.74 -20.46 5.95
C LYS A 7 5.11 -20.82 5.39
N SER A 8 5.61 -22.00 5.77
CA SER A 8 6.84 -22.58 5.25
C SER A 8 6.94 -22.43 3.73
N THR A 9 8.08 -21.90 3.29
CA THR A 9 8.47 -21.70 1.88
C THR A 9 8.72 -23.00 1.11
N SER A 10 8.59 -24.16 1.76
CA SER A 10 8.91 -25.48 1.20
C SER A 10 8.03 -25.92 0.03
N GLY A 11 6.90 -25.26 -0.26
CA GLY A 11 6.01 -25.63 -1.37
C GLY A 11 6.47 -25.20 -2.78
N ARG A 12 7.38 -24.22 -2.91
CA ARG A 12 7.79 -23.66 -4.23
C ARG A 12 9.23 -24.00 -4.63
N GLY A 13 9.97 -24.70 -3.76
CA GLY A 13 11.40 -24.98 -3.96
C GLY A 13 12.25 -23.71 -4.07
N LEU A 14 11.86 -22.65 -3.35
CA LEU A 14 12.68 -21.45 -3.14
C LEU A 14 13.55 -21.66 -1.90
N THR A 15 14.81 -21.22 -1.98
CA THR A 15 15.67 -21.21 -0.80
C THR A 15 15.25 -20.10 0.16
N PRO A 16 15.57 -20.20 1.47
CA PRO A 16 15.28 -19.14 2.43
C PRO A 16 15.84 -17.77 2.03
N LYS A 17 17.02 -17.73 1.38
CA LYS A 17 17.62 -16.49 0.87
C LYS A 17 16.79 -15.89 -0.28
N GLN A 18 16.26 -16.72 -1.18
CA GLN A 18 15.42 -16.26 -2.28
C GLN A 18 14.07 -15.73 -1.79
N GLU A 19 13.45 -16.39 -0.80
CA GLU A 19 12.23 -15.85 -0.19
C GLU A 19 12.51 -14.50 0.49
N LYS A 20 13.59 -14.41 1.28
CA LYS A 20 13.98 -13.17 1.95
C LYS A 20 14.20 -12.04 0.94
N PHE A 21 14.84 -12.33 -0.19
CA PHE A 21 14.99 -11.39 -1.29
C PHE A 21 13.64 -10.90 -1.84
N CYS A 22 12.68 -11.81 -2.08
CA CYS A 22 11.36 -11.44 -2.59
C CYS A 22 10.61 -10.50 -1.63
N GLN A 23 10.65 -10.80 -0.32
CA GLN A 23 10.02 -9.98 0.71
C GLN A 23 10.63 -8.58 0.78
N LEU A 24 11.95 -8.50 0.86
CA LEU A 24 12.67 -7.22 0.90
C LEU A 24 12.49 -6.40 -0.39
N TYR A 25 12.39 -7.05 -1.54
CA TYR A 25 12.17 -6.33 -2.80
C TYR A 25 10.82 -5.64 -2.85
N ILE A 26 9.77 -6.27 -2.31
CA ILE A 26 8.43 -5.67 -2.22
C ILE A 26 8.41 -4.51 -1.21
N GLU A 27 9.12 -4.65 -0.10
CA GLU A 27 9.18 -3.63 0.95
C GLU A 27 10.02 -2.40 0.53
N LEU A 28 11.20 -2.62 -0.07
CA LEU A 28 12.16 -1.56 -0.40
C LEU A 28 11.97 -0.97 -1.80
N GLY A 29 11.34 -1.72 -2.72
CA GLY A 29 11.25 -1.35 -4.14
C GLY A 29 12.59 -1.35 -4.89
N ASN A 30 13.70 -1.71 -4.23
CA ASN A 30 15.04 -1.70 -4.80
C ASN A 30 15.66 -3.11 -4.78
N ALA A 31 15.91 -3.66 -5.97
CA ALA A 31 16.45 -5.00 -6.14
C ALA A 31 17.89 -5.12 -5.60
N SER A 32 18.72 -4.09 -5.74
CA SER A 32 20.11 -4.13 -5.29
C SER A 32 20.20 -4.13 -3.77
N GLU A 33 19.36 -3.32 -3.10
CA GLU A 33 19.28 -3.33 -1.63
C GLU A 33 18.69 -4.62 -1.09
N ALA A 34 17.63 -5.14 -1.72
CA ALA A 34 17.07 -6.43 -1.35
C ALA A 34 18.12 -7.55 -1.48
N TYR A 35 18.96 -7.52 -2.52
CA TYR A 35 20.03 -8.49 -2.72
C TYR A 35 21.11 -8.38 -1.64
N ARG A 36 21.56 -7.16 -1.30
CA ARG A 36 22.54 -6.91 -0.22
C ARG A 36 22.10 -7.48 1.13
N GLN A 37 20.81 -7.39 1.42
CA GLN A 37 20.27 -7.84 2.71
C GLN A 37 19.90 -9.33 2.71
N ALA A 38 19.60 -9.91 1.55
CA ALA A 38 19.23 -11.32 1.42
C ALA A 38 20.43 -12.27 1.25
N TYR A 39 21.51 -11.77 0.65
CA TYR A 39 22.72 -12.53 0.35
C TYR A 39 23.92 -11.94 1.07
N ASP A 40 24.91 -12.80 1.34
CA ASP A 40 26.21 -12.34 1.82
C ASP A 40 26.97 -11.77 0.64
N VAL A 41 27.17 -10.44 0.64
CA VAL A 41 27.70 -9.68 -0.50
C VAL A 41 29.16 -9.28 -0.34
N GLY A 42 29.81 -9.59 0.80
CA GLY A 42 31.25 -9.39 1.04
C GLY A 42 31.88 -8.21 0.30
N ASP A 43 32.91 -8.48 -0.50
CA ASP A 43 33.65 -7.50 -1.32
C ASP A 43 33.06 -7.30 -2.73
N MET A 44 31.79 -7.65 -2.95
CA MET A 44 31.17 -7.46 -4.26
C MET A 44 31.01 -5.97 -4.58
N THR A 45 31.39 -5.60 -5.81
CA THR A 45 31.17 -4.25 -6.30
C THR A 45 29.68 -3.96 -6.48
N ASN A 46 29.29 -2.70 -6.33
CA ASN A 46 27.90 -2.25 -6.56
C ASN A 46 27.36 -2.66 -7.93
N GLY A 47 28.21 -2.63 -8.97
CA GLY A 47 27.84 -3.08 -10.31
C GLY A 47 27.51 -4.58 -10.35
N SER A 48 28.32 -5.42 -9.70
CA SER A 48 28.08 -6.86 -9.62
C SER A 48 26.78 -7.18 -8.89
N ILE A 49 26.51 -6.48 -7.77
CA ILE A 49 25.27 -6.62 -7.01
C ILE A 49 24.06 -6.27 -7.89
N SER A 50 24.10 -5.12 -8.58
CA SER A 50 22.99 -4.69 -9.44
C SER A 50 22.70 -5.69 -10.56
N VAL A 51 23.74 -6.19 -11.23
CA VAL A 51 23.61 -7.20 -12.29
C VAL A 51 23.05 -8.51 -11.73
N ASN A 52 23.55 -8.99 -10.59
CA ASN A 52 23.09 -10.24 -9.99
C ASN A 52 21.66 -10.15 -9.46
N ALA A 53 21.29 -9.03 -8.85
CA ALA A 53 19.91 -8.77 -8.43
C ALA A 53 18.95 -8.77 -9.63
N SER A 54 19.35 -8.11 -10.72
CA SER A 54 18.57 -8.06 -11.97
C SER A 54 18.42 -9.44 -12.61
N LYS A 55 19.51 -10.22 -12.68
CA LYS A 55 19.48 -11.61 -13.14
C LYS A 55 18.59 -12.47 -12.26
N LEU A 56 18.62 -12.30 -10.94
CA LEU A 56 17.83 -13.07 -10.01
C LEU A 56 16.32 -12.82 -10.19
N LEU A 57 15.92 -11.59 -10.49
CA LEU A 57 14.53 -11.23 -10.80
C LEU A 57 14.08 -11.76 -12.17
N ASN A 58 14.90 -11.56 -13.20
CA ASN A 58 14.49 -11.82 -14.59
C ASN A 58 14.65 -13.27 -15.02
N ASN A 59 15.68 -13.97 -14.54
CA ASN A 59 16.04 -15.31 -15.04
C ASN A 59 15.45 -16.43 -14.18
N ASN A 60 14.90 -16.12 -12.99
CA ASN A 60 14.30 -17.12 -12.12
C ASN A 60 12.78 -16.94 -12.06
N THR A 61 12.07 -17.74 -12.87
CA THR A 61 10.61 -17.73 -12.95
C THR A 61 9.93 -17.93 -11.59
N LYS A 62 10.52 -18.69 -10.67
CA LYS A 62 9.96 -18.90 -9.32
C LYS A 62 9.96 -17.62 -8.48
N ILE A 63 11.00 -16.81 -8.63
CA ILE A 63 11.13 -15.52 -7.92
C ILE A 63 10.15 -14.52 -8.52
N ALA A 64 10.07 -14.43 -9.85
CA ALA A 64 9.09 -13.58 -10.52
C ALA A 64 7.65 -13.89 -10.08
N LEU A 65 7.27 -15.18 -10.07
CA LEU A 65 5.95 -15.61 -9.59
C LEU A 65 5.73 -15.25 -8.12
N ARG A 66 6.74 -15.41 -7.26
CA ARG A 66 6.62 -15.10 -5.84
C ARG A 66 6.44 -13.61 -5.57
N VAL A 67 7.18 -12.77 -6.31
CA VAL A 67 7.04 -11.31 -6.24
C VAL A 67 5.64 -10.89 -6.67
N GLU A 68 5.11 -11.48 -7.74
CA GLU A 68 3.75 -11.19 -8.21
C GLU A 68 2.67 -11.58 -7.19
N GLU A 69 2.76 -12.76 -6.58
CA GLU A 69 1.86 -13.17 -5.49
C GLU A 69 1.89 -12.18 -4.31
N LEU A 70 3.08 -11.69 -3.94
CA LEU A 70 3.22 -10.71 -2.86
C LEU A 70 2.60 -9.36 -3.24
N ARG A 71 2.77 -8.91 -4.50
CA ARG A 71 2.11 -7.70 -5.02
C ARG A 71 0.60 -7.83 -4.94
N GLN A 72 0.05 -8.95 -5.39
CA GLN A 72 -1.38 -9.22 -5.34
C GLN A 72 -1.88 -9.23 -3.89
N ALA A 73 -1.16 -9.87 -2.97
CA ALA A 73 -1.52 -9.86 -1.55
C ALA A 73 -1.52 -8.44 -0.94
N HIS A 74 -0.51 -7.62 -1.26
CA HIS A 74 -0.48 -6.21 -0.84
C HIS A 74 -1.62 -5.40 -1.47
N GLN A 75 -1.90 -5.60 -2.76
CA GLN A 75 -2.98 -4.91 -3.46
C GLN A 75 -4.35 -5.26 -2.86
N GLN A 76 -4.60 -6.53 -2.54
CA GLN A 76 -5.83 -6.97 -1.88
C GLN A 76 -5.95 -6.40 -0.46
N ARG A 77 -4.85 -6.33 0.30
CA ARG A 77 -4.87 -5.79 1.67
C ARG A 77 -5.12 -4.30 1.72
N HIS A 78 -4.53 -3.54 0.79
CA HIS A 78 -4.64 -2.09 0.79
C HIS A 78 -5.84 -1.59 0.00
N ASN A 79 -6.37 -2.36 -0.97
CA ASN A 79 -7.54 -2.08 -1.82
C ASN A 79 -7.70 -0.59 -2.22
N LEU A 80 -6.59 0.12 -2.31
CA LEU A 80 -6.45 1.53 -2.63
C LEU A 80 -5.76 1.55 -3.98
N THR A 81 -6.55 1.79 -5.01
CA THR A 81 -6.04 1.96 -6.36
C THR A 81 -5.65 3.42 -6.55
N VAL A 82 -4.85 3.69 -7.60
CA VAL A 82 -4.57 5.06 -8.03
C VAL A 82 -5.88 5.78 -8.35
N ASP A 83 -6.87 5.09 -8.91
CA ASP A 83 -8.20 5.64 -9.20
C ASP A 83 -8.95 6.08 -7.94
N ASN A 84 -8.88 5.30 -6.84
CA ASN A 84 -9.47 5.70 -5.56
C ASN A 84 -8.83 6.99 -5.04
N ILE A 85 -7.49 7.07 -5.09
CA ILE A 85 -6.77 8.27 -4.64
C ILE A 85 -7.11 9.48 -5.52
N ILE A 86 -7.22 9.29 -6.84
CA ILE A 86 -7.63 10.35 -7.77
C ILE A 86 -9.06 10.81 -7.46
N ALA A 87 -9.99 9.89 -7.22
CA ALA A 87 -11.37 10.21 -6.87
C ALA A 87 -11.43 11.02 -5.57
N ASP A 88 -10.73 10.57 -4.52
CA ASP A 88 -10.65 11.28 -3.24
C ASP A 88 -10.06 12.70 -3.43
N LEU A 89 -8.96 12.82 -4.16
CA LEU A 89 -8.32 14.12 -4.42
C LEU A 89 -9.18 15.05 -5.27
N GLN A 90 -9.93 14.52 -6.23
CA GLN A 90 -10.90 15.30 -7.01
C GLN A 90 -12.03 15.81 -6.12
N GLU A 91 -12.56 14.96 -5.23
CA GLU A 91 -13.57 15.35 -4.27
C GLU A 91 -13.06 16.45 -3.32
N TYR A 92 -11.86 16.28 -2.74
CA TYR A 92 -11.24 17.33 -1.92
C TYR A 92 -11.04 18.62 -2.69
N ARG A 93 -10.59 18.55 -3.96
CA ARG A 93 -10.46 19.74 -4.81
C ARG A 93 -11.80 20.42 -5.01
N ASP A 94 -12.87 19.70 -5.29
CA ASP A 94 -14.17 20.29 -5.57
C ASP A 94 -14.79 20.91 -4.30
N ILE A 95 -14.59 20.29 -3.13
CA ILE A 95 -14.95 20.88 -1.84
C ILE A 95 -14.17 22.19 -1.62
N CYS A 96 -12.85 22.16 -1.81
CA CYS A 96 -12.00 23.34 -1.61
C CYS A 96 -12.23 24.44 -2.64
N MET A 97 -12.71 24.11 -3.84
CA MET A 97 -13.04 25.10 -4.87
C MET A 97 -14.49 25.61 -4.77
N GLY A 98 -15.23 25.24 -3.72
CA GLY A 98 -16.62 25.64 -3.52
C GLY A 98 -17.59 25.04 -4.55
N ARG A 99 -17.19 23.97 -5.25
CA ARG A 99 -18.02 23.29 -6.25
C ARG A 99 -18.89 22.18 -5.66
N LYS A 100 -18.51 21.67 -4.48
CA LYS A 100 -19.23 20.64 -3.74
C LYS A 100 -19.38 21.05 -2.27
N PRO A 101 -20.59 21.01 -1.69
CA PRO A 101 -20.78 21.27 -0.27
C PRO A 101 -20.38 20.04 0.58
N LEU A 102 -20.02 20.29 1.84
CA LEU A 102 -19.85 19.26 2.87
C LEU A 102 -21.16 19.05 3.62
N THR A 103 -21.52 17.80 3.89
CA THR A 103 -22.63 17.47 4.79
C THR A 103 -22.12 17.46 6.23
N ILE A 104 -22.59 18.42 7.03
CA ILE A 104 -22.30 18.49 8.47
C ILE A 104 -23.57 18.21 9.28
N THR A 105 -23.44 17.52 10.40
CA THR A 105 -24.57 17.31 11.31
C THR A 105 -24.65 18.46 12.30
N THR A 106 -25.70 19.26 12.18
CA THR A 106 -25.96 20.43 13.01
C THR A 106 -27.09 20.14 13.99
N VAL A 107 -26.93 20.55 15.24
CA VAL A 107 -27.99 20.41 16.25
C VAL A 107 -28.85 21.67 16.24
N VAL A 108 -30.08 21.54 15.78
CA VAL A 108 -31.08 22.61 15.79
C VAL A 108 -31.88 22.51 17.08
N LYS A 109 -31.87 23.57 17.88
CA LYS A 109 -32.64 23.67 19.14
C LYS A 109 -33.87 24.54 18.92
N ASN A 110 -35.07 24.00 19.16
CA ASN A 110 -36.30 24.78 19.19
C ASN A 110 -36.60 25.20 20.63
N ALA A 111 -36.44 26.49 20.94
CA ALA A 111 -36.66 27.03 22.28
C ALA A 111 -38.14 27.02 22.70
N GLN A 112 -39.09 27.00 21.76
CA GLN A 112 -40.53 27.00 22.07
C GLN A 112 -41.04 25.61 22.43
N GLU A 113 -40.51 24.57 21.77
CA GLU A 113 -40.92 23.18 21.98
C GLU A 113 -40.01 22.43 22.97
N GLY A 114 -38.87 23.02 23.36
CA GLY A 114 -37.90 22.38 24.24
C GLY A 114 -37.17 21.18 23.59
N THR A 115 -37.20 21.09 22.27
CA THR A 115 -36.66 19.95 21.50
C THR A 115 -35.31 20.29 20.88
N ALA A 116 -34.45 19.27 20.74
CA ALA A 116 -33.19 19.36 20.00
C ALA A 116 -33.16 18.24 18.96
N GLN A 117 -32.96 18.60 17.70
CA GLN A 117 -32.91 17.67 16.59
C GLN A 117 -31.58 17.79 15.85
N SER A 118 -30.96 16.64 15.56
CA SER A 118 -29.77 16.58 14.71
C SER A 118 -30.21 16.55 13.25
N VAL A 119 -29.87 17.60 12.50
CA VAL A 119 -30.21 17.76 11.09
C VAL A 119 -28.91 17.81 10.29
N ASN A 120 -28.85 17.05 9.20
CA ASN A 120 -27.75 17.15 8.26
C ASN A 120 -27.94 18.42 7.40
N THR A 121 -26.95 19.29 7.40
CA THR A 121 -26.93 20.55 6.66
C THR A 121 -25.75 20.57 5.70
N GLU A 122 -25.97 21.06 4.49
CA GLU A 122 -24.91 21.27 3.51
C GLU A 122 -24.23 22.62 3.76
N CYS A 123 -22.90 22.63 3.83
CA CYS A 123 -22.09 23.82 4.09
C CYS A 123 -20.92 23.89 3.10
N PHE A 124 -20.69 25.06 2.51
CA PHE A 124 -19.50 25.32 1.68
C PHE A 124 -18.36 25.87 2.54
N VAL A 125 -17.14 25.40 2.29
CA VAL A 125 -15.97 25.70 3.15
C VAL A 125 -15.54 27.18 3.08
N PHE A 126 -15.83 27.86 1.97
CA PHE A 126 -15.36 29.22 1.68
C PHE A 126 -16.50 30.24 1.52
N GLU A 127 -17.60 30.05 2.26
CA GLU A 127 -18.64 31.08 2.41
C GLU A 127 -18.20 32.29 3.22
#